data_AF-A0A1F2Y1P3-F1
#
_entry.id   AF-A0A1F2Y1P3-F1
#
_cell.length_a   1.000
_cell.length_b   1.000
_cell.length_c   1.000
_cell.angle_alpha   90.00
_cell.angle_beta   90.00
_cell.angle_gamma   90.00
#
_symmetry.space_group_name_H-M   'P 1'
#
loop_
_entity.id
_entity.type
_entity.pdbx_description
1 polymer ?
#
loop_
_entity_poly.entity_id
_entity_poly.type
_entity_poly.pdbx_seq_one_letter_code
_entity_poly.pdbx_strand_id
1 'polypeptide(L)'
;MLKFGLIPEFIGRLPVVTTLEALDESALKRILTEPKNALVRQFQKLLEMDGVTLEFHEDALGSIAKEAIKRGTGARGLRAIIEALMLDVMFELPSRDDVKKCIVTKEAAQHEAGPTLLGKDGKVTKVFRKSEETA
;
A
#
# COMPACT_ATOMS: atom_id res chain seq x y z
N MET A 1 0.42 26.75 23.38
CA MET A 1 0.83 27.48 22.17
C MET A 1 1.89 28.55 22.44
N LEU A 2 1.75 29.43 23.44
CA LEU A 2 2.83 30.36 23.84
C LEU A 2 4.15 29.63 24.19
N LYS A 3 4.09 28.51 24.93
CA LYS A 3 5.26 27.66 25.25
C LYS A 3 5.93 27.02 24.03
N PHE A 4 5.28 27.03 22.87
CA PHE A 4 5.80 26.51 21.60
C PHE A 4 6.32 27.64 20.68
N GLY A 5 6.44 28.88 21.18
CA GLY A 5 7.02 30.02 20.46
C GLY A 5 6.04 30.83 19.60
N LEU A 6 4.73 30.56 19.68
CA LEU A 6 3.71 31.33 18.96
C LEU A 6 3.38 32.63 19.70
N ILE A 7 3.40 33.76 18.98
CA ILE A 7 3.10 35.08 19.54
C ILE A 7 1.59 35.25 19.86
N PRO A 8 1.21 35.91 20.97
CA PRO A 8 -0.19 36.07 21.38
C PRO A 8 -1.09 36.75 20.34
N GLU A 9 -0.57 37.76 19.63
CA GLU A 9 -1.30 38.50 18.60
C GLU A 9 -1.68 37.61 17.41
N PHE A 10 -0.85 36.63 17.08
CA PHE A 10 -1.09 35.67 16.01
C PHE A 10 -2.12 34.62 16.43
N ILE A 11 -2.01 34.09 17.65
CA ILE A 11 -3.01 33.17 18.22
C ILE A 11 -4.37 33.85 18.29
N GLY A 12 -4.42 35.13 18.67
CA GLY A 12 -5.64 35.93 18.71
C GLY A 12 -6.33 36.10 17.35
N ARG A 13 -5.63 35.91 16.23
CA ARG A 13 -6.19 35.95 14.86
C ARG A 13 -6.66 34.58 14.33
N LEU A 14 -6.48 33.51 15.10
CA LEU A 14 -6.91 32.15 14.74
C LEU A 14 -8.01 31.68 15.72
N PRO A 15 -9.26 32.17 15.58
CA PRO A 15 -10.34 31.90 16.53
C PRO A 15 -10.86 30.46 16.50
N VAL A 16 -10.53 29.69 15.46
CA VAL A 16 -10.97 28.29 15.31
C VAL A 16 -9.77 27.37 15.48
N VAL A 17 -9.86 26.49 16.48
CA VAL A 17 -8.87 25.44 16.75
C VAL A 17 -9.56 24.10 16.66
N THR A 18 -8.98 23.17 15.89
CA THR A 18 -9.44 21.78 15.80
C THR A 18 -8.27 20.83 15.95
N THR A 19 -8.54 19.62 16.42
CA THR A 19 -7.55 18.56 16.61
C THR A 19 -7.87 17.39 15.70
N LEU A 20 -6.82 16.73 15.21
CA LEU A 20 -6.96 15.51 14.43
C LEU A 20 -6.70 14.29 15.32
N GLU A 21 -7.44 13.22 15.05
CA GLU A 21 -7.20 11.91 15.67
C GLU A 21 -5.98 11.24 15.05
N ALA A 22 -5.26 10.47 15.85
CA ALA A 22 -4.16 9.65 15.35
C ALA A 22 -4.71 8.51 14.49
N LEU A 23 -4.00 8.19 13.41
CA LEU A 23 -4.39 7.09 12.52
C LEU A 23 -4.10 5.75 13.17
N ASP A 24 -5.13 4.94 13.36
CA ASP A 24 -5.02 3.54 13.78
C ASP A 24 -4.99 2.58 12.57
N GLU A 25 -4.82 1.29 12.84
CA GLU A 25 -4.74 0.25 11.80
C GLU A 25 -6.00 0.22 10.93
N SER A 26 -7.18 0.38 11.54
CA SER A 26 -8.46 0.44 10.82
C SER A 26 -8.53 1.64 9.89
N ALA A 27 -8.13 2.82 10.35
CA ALA A 27 -8.11 4.04 9.55
C ALA A 27 -7.19 3.88 8.33
N LEU A 28 -6.02 3.27 8.51
CA LEU A 28 -5.10 2.99 7.40
C LEU A 28 -5.67 1.97 6.41
N LYS A 29 -6.31 0.90 6.87
CA LYS A 29 -7.02 -0.05 5.99
C LYS A 29 -8.11 0.65 5.18
N ARG A 30 -8.88 1.54 5.80
CA ARG A 30 -9.91 2.33 5.10
C ARG A 30 -9.29 3.25 4.05
N ILE A 31 -8.18 3.93 4.37
CA ILE A 31 -7.45 4.77 3.42
C ILE A 31 -6.94 3.96 2.20
N LEU A 32 -6.57 2.69 2.40
CA LEU A 32 -6.14 1.79 1.33
C LEU A 32 -7.25 1.41 0.36
N THR A 33 -8.52 1.39 0.76
CA THR A 33 -9.61 0.76 0.00
C THR A 33 -10.84 1.64 -0.30
N GLU A 34 -11.23 2.53 0.63
CA GLU A 34 -12.50 3.26 0.56
C GLU A 34 -12.46 4.54 -0.29
N PRO A 35 -11.44 5.42 -0.15
CA PRO A 35 -11.41 6.67 -0.91
C PRO A 35 -11.53 6.46 -2.42
N LYS A 36 -12.10 7.44 -3.12
CA LYS A 36 -12.18 7.41 -4.59
C LYS A 36 -10.80 7.18 -5.23
N ASN A 37 -9.76 7.78 -4.64
CA ASN A 37 -8.37 7.68 -5.07
C ASN A 37 -7.54 6.76 -4.16
N ALA A 38 -8.14 5.72 -3.59
CA ALA A 38 -7.43 4.78 -2.73
C ALA A 38 -6.30 4.04 -3.46
N LEU A 39 -5.21 3.71 -2.75
CA LEU A 39 -4.02 3.10 -3.35
C LEU A 39 -4.33 1.76 -4.02
N VAL A 40 -5.15 0.91 -3.40
CA VAL A 40 -5.56 -0.37 -3.99
C VAL A 40 -6.22 -0.16 -5.36
N ARG A 41 -7.12 0.82 -5.49
CA ARG A 41 -7.80 1.12 -6.76
C ARG A 41 -6.84 1.65 -7.82
N GLN A 42 -5.84 2.43 -7.42
CA GLN A 42 -4.81 2.93 -8.34
C GLN A 42 -4.00 1.77 -8.94
N PHE A 43 -3.51 0.85 -8.10
CA PHE A 43 -2.75 -0.31 -8.57
C PHE A 43 -3.61 -1.32 -9.33
N GLN A 44 -4.86 -1.50 -8.93
CA GLN A 44 -5.82 -2.30 -9.69
C GLN A 44 -6.01 -1.75 -11.10
N LYS A 45 -6.21 -0.43 -11.23
CA LYS A 45 -6.38 0.18 -12.54
C LYS A 45 -5.11 0.09 -13.38
N LEU A 46 -3.94 0.22 -12.75
CA LEU A 46 -2.66 0.11 -13.44
C LEU A 46 -2.47 -1.28 -14.05
N LEU A 47 -2.66 -2.35 -13.27
CA LEU A 47 -2.53 -3.73 -13.77
C LEU A 47 -3.65 -4.11 -14.74
N GLU A 48 -4.83 -3.51 -14.61
CA GLU A 48 -5.94 -3.71 -15.56
C GLU A 48 -5.57 -3.21 -16.97
N MET A 49 -4.71 -2.19 -17.09
CA MET A 49 -4.20 -1.72 -18.39
C MET A 49 -3.37 -2.79 -19.11
N ASP A 50 -2.73 -3.69 -18.35
CA ASP A 50 -1.98 -4.85 -18.86
C ASP A 50 -2.87 -6.12 -18.93
N GLY A 51 -4.19 -5.98 -18.72
CA GLY A 51 -5.14 -7.09 -18.78
C GLY A 51 -5.10 -8.02 -17.55
N VAL A 52 -4.45 -7.61 -16.46
CA VAL A 52 -4.30 -8.41 -15.23
C VAL A 52 -5.22 -7.87 -14.12
N THR A 53 -6.00 -8.75 -13.51
CA THR A 53 -6.82 -8.38 -12.35
C THR A 53 -5.99 -8.45 -11.06
N LEU A 54 -5.93 -7.37 -10.28
CA LEU A 54 -5.24 -7.35 -8.99
C LEU A 54 -6.23 -7.48 -7.82
N GLU A 55 -5.96 -8.40 -6.90
CA GLU A 55 -6.73 -8.61 -5.69
C GLU A 55 -5.83 -8.59 -4.46
N PHE A 56 -6.26 -7.88 -3.41
CA PHE A 56 -5.61 -7.89 -2.11
C PHE A 56 -6.51 -8.65 -1.13
N HIS A 57 -5.94 -9.63 -0.44
CA HIS A 57 -6.63 -10.23 0.70
C HIS A 57 -6.70 -9.24 1.88
N GLU A 58 -7.71 -9.40 2.71
CA GLU A 58 -7.94 -8.49 3.86
C GLU A 58 -6.78 -8.53 4.87
N ASP A 59 -6.20 -9.70 5.08
CA ASP A 59 -5.04 -9.93 5.95
C ASP A 59 -3.75 -9.27 5.42
N ALA A 60 -3.60 -9.18 4.09
CA ALA A 60 -2.53 -8.44 3.44
C ALA A 60 -2.66 -6.93 3.72
N LEU A 61 -3.87 -6.38 3.60
CA LEU A 61 -4.14 -4.96 3.90
C LEU A 61 -3.86 -4.64 5.37
N GLY A 62 -4.23 -5.54 6.29
CA GLY A 62 -3.88 -5.42 7.70
C GLY A 62 -2.37 -5.44 7.95
N SER A 63 -1.64 -6.30 7.24
CA SER A 63 -0.18 -6.39 7.37
C SER A 63 0.52 -5.12 6.85
N ILE A 64 0.07 -4.56 5.73
CA ILE A 64 0.55 -3.28 5.19
C ILE A 64 0.27 -2.14 6.18
N ALA A 65 -0.93 -2.08 6.76
CA ALA A 65 -1.30 -1.06 7.74
C ALA A 65 -0.43 -1.13 9.01
N LYS A 66 -0.20 -2.35 9.55
CA LYS A 66 0.68 -2.56 10.71
C LYS A 66 2.11 -2.12 10.44
N GLU A 67 2.63 -2.43 9.26
CA GLU A 67 3.99 -2.04 8.87
C GLU A 67 4.13 -0.50 8.75
N ALA A 68 3.11 0.19 8.23
CA ALA A 68 3.11 1.65 8.16
C ALA A 68 3.11 2.32 9.55
N ILE A 69 2.38 1.75 10.51
CA ILE A 69 2.38 2.20 11.91
C ILE A 69 3.75 1.95 12.54
N LYS A 70 4.30 0.75 12.36
CA LYS A 70 5.62 0.37 12.89
C LYS A 70 6.74 1.31 12.41
N ARG A 71 6.66 1.75 11.14
CA ARG A 71 7.62 2.72 10.56
C ARG A 71 7.41 4.17 11.01
N GLY A 72 6.34 4.48 11.75
CA GLY A 72 6.02 5.84 12.20
C GLY A 72 5.68 6.81 11.06
N THR A 73 5.33 6.28 9.88
CA THR A 73 5.07 7.08 8.67
C THR A 73 3.57 7.32 8.42
N GLY A 74 2.70 6.55 9.09
CA GLY A 74 1.25 6.64 8.94
C GLY A 74 0.79 6.46 7.49
N ALA A 75 -0.25 7.20 7.08
CA ALA A 75 -0.81 7.08 5.73
C ALA A 75 0.19 7.39 4.60
N ARG A 76 1.20 8.23 4.86
CA ARG A 76 2.21 8.61 3.87
C ARG A 76 3.09 7.42 3.47
N GLY A 77 3.35 6.50 4.40
CA GLY A 77 4.19 5.31 4.14
C GLY A 77 3.51 4.20 3.36
N LEU A 78 2.17 4.20 3.29
CA LEU A 78 1.41 3.13 2.63
C LEU A 78 1.80 2.96 1.15
N ARG A 79 2.03 4.06 0.44
CA ARG A 79 2.44 4.04 -0.97
C ARG A 79 3.78 3.33 -1.16
N ALA A 80 4.79 3.71 -0.39
CA ALA A 80 6.12 3.12 -0.47
C ALA A 80 6.11 1.61 -0.17
N ILE A 81 5.29 1.17 0.79
CA ILE A 81 5.15 -0.26 1.13
C ILE A 81 4.55 -1.04 -0.06
N ILE A 82 3.49 -0.51 -0.68
CA ILE A 82 2.86 -1.16 -1.84
C ILE A 82 3.78 -1.14 -3.07
N GLU A 83 4.47 -0.03 -3.34
CA GLU A 83 5.41 0.06 -4.46
C GLU A 83 6.53 -0.98 -4.32
N ALA A 84 7.12 -1.12 -3.14
CA ALA A 84 8.13 -2.13 -2.87
C ALA A 84 7.60 -3.57 -3.00
N LEU A 85 6.33 -3.79 -2.67
CA LEU A 85 5.66 -5.10 -2.80
C LEU A 85 5.36 -5.45 -4.27
N MET A 86 4.99 -4.45 -5.06
CA MET A 86 4.54 -4.62 -6.44
C MET A 86 5.68 -4.50 -7.46
N LEU A 87 6.88 -4.09 -7.05
CA LEU A 87 8.00 -3.81 -7.95
C LEU A 87 8.30 -4.97 -8.91
N ASP A 88 8.49 -6.18 -8.38
CA ASP A 88 8.79 -7.36 -9.20
C ASP A 88 7.62 -7.72 -10.13
N VAL A 89 6.38 -7.61 -9.62
CA VAL A 89 5.17 -7.87 -10.41
C VAL A 89 5.07 -6.89 -11.57
N MET A 90 5.31 -5.61 -11.33
CA MET A 90 5.28 -4.57 -12.36
C MET A 90 6.41 -4.71 -13.38
N PHE A 91 7.53 -5.32 -13.00
CA PHE A 91 8.65 -5.61 -13.90
C PHE A 91 8.37 -6.84 -14.78
N GLU A 92 7.83 -7.91 -14.21
CA GLU A 92 7.60 -9.18 -14.93
C GLU A 92 6.34 -9.17 -15.80
N LEU A 93 5.24 -8.57 -15.33
CA LEU A 93 3.94 -8.63 -16.00
C LEU A 93 3.94 -8.11 -17.44
N PRO A 94 4.62 -6.99 -17.79
CA PRO A 94 4.65 -6.50 -19.17
C PRO A 94 5.25 -7.49 -20.17
N SER A 95 6.07 -8.44 -19.69
CA SER A 95 6.69 -9.48 -20.53
C SER A 95 5.92 -10.81 -20.51
N ARG A 96 4.83 -10.90 -19.75
CA ARG A 96 4.07 -12.14 -19.50
C ARG A 96 2.61 -12.03 -19.93
N ASP A 97 2.31 -12.58 -21.11
CA ASP A 97 0.93 -12.66 -21.63
C ASP A 97 0.11 -13.80 -21.01
N ASP A 98 0.75 -14.70 -20.26
CA ASP A 98 0.12 -15.89 -19.69
C ASP A 98 -0.66 -15.60 -18.41
N VAL A 99 -0.49 -14.43 -17.78
CA VAL A 99 -1.09 -14.08 -16.49
C VAL A 99 -2.47 -13.43 -16.67
N LYS A 100 -3.43 -13.80 -15.82
CA LYS A 100 -4.78 -13.22 -15.77
C LYS A 100 -5.07 -12.49 -14.46
N LYS A 101 -4.53 -12.99 -13.35
CA LYS A 101 -4.84 -12.44 -12.01
C LYS A 101 -3.61 -12.47 -11.11
N CYS A 102 -3.42 -11.39 -10.35
CA CYS A 102 -2.40 -11.26 -9.31
C CYS A 102 -3.10 -11.15 -7.95
N ILE A 103 -2.70 -11.98 -7.01
CA ILE A 103 -3.26 -12.03 -5.65
C ILE A 103 -2.16 -11.72 -4.65
N VAL A 104 -2.38 -10.68 -3.86
CA VAL A 104 -1.51 -10.26 -2.77
C VAL A 104 -2.03 -10.86 -1.46
N THR A 105 -1.25 -11.80 -0.91
CA THR A 105 -1.52 -12.46 0.37
C THR A 105 -0.76 -11.79 1.51
N LYS A 106 -1.06 -12.20 2.75
CA LYS A 106 -0.35 -11.75 3.94
C LYS A 106 1.15 -12.00 3.87
N GLU A 107 1.58 -13.17 3.41
CA GLU A 107 3.01 -13.52 3.31
C GLU A 107 3.72 -12.59 2.32
N ALA A 108 3.05 -12.22 1.24
CA ALA A 108 3.57 -11.24 0.29
C ALA A 108 3.73 -9.87 0.93
N ALA A 109 2.68 -9.39 1.62
CA ALA A 109 2.71 -8.12 2.35
C ALA A 109 3.78 -8.08 3.46
N GLN A 110 4.10 -9.22 4.07
CA GLN A 110 5.15 -9.37 5.08
C GLN A 110 6.55 -9.60 4.50
N HIS A 111 6.68 -9.65 3.17
CA HIS A 111 7.95 -9.87 2.46
C HIS A 111 8.54 -11.28 2.65
N GLU A 112 7.72 -12.25 3.05
CA GLU A 112 8.11 -13.66 3.24
C GLU A 112 7.99 -14.47 1.94
N ALA A 113 7.11 -14.04 1.03
CA ALA A 113 6.94 -14.60 -0.30
C ALA A 113 6.66 -13.48 -1.31
N GLY A 114 6.68 -13.78 -2.61
CA GLY A 114 6.14 -12.84 -3.61
C GLY A 114 4.65 -13.05 -3.86
N PRO A 115 3.99 -12.12 -4.57
CA PRO A 115 2.58 -12.24 -4.94
C PRO A 115 2.29 -13.50 -5.77
N THR A 116 1.06 -14.01 -5.65
CA THR A 116 0.61 -15.20 -6.37
C THR A 116 0.01 -14.80 -7.71
N LEU A 117 0.57 -15.31 -8.80
CA LEU A 117 0.07 -15.11 -10.16
C LEU A 117 -0.72 -16.33 -10.62
N LEU A 118 -1.90 -16.06 -11.18
CA LEU A 118 -2.79 -17.03 -11.79
C LEU A 118 -2.76 -16.84 -13.30
N GLY A 119 -2.29 -17.87 -14.00
CA GLY A 119 -2.27 -17.91 -15.45
C GLY A 119 -3.65 -18.14 -16.07
N LYS A 120 -3.79 -17.83 -17.36
CA LYS A 120 -5.00 -18.09 -18.16
C LYS A 120 -5.36 -19.58 -18.21
N ASP A 121 -4.35 -20.45 -18.12
CA ASP A 121 -4.49 -21.91 -18.10
C ASP A 121 -4.76 -22.49 -16.70
N GLY A 122 -4.97 -21.64 -15.69
CA GLY A 122 -5.17 -22.07 -14.30
C GLY A 122 -3.90 -22.47 -13.55
N LYS A 123 -2.72 -22.35 -14.17
CA LYS A 123 -1.43 -22.57 -13.51
C LYS A 123 -1.15 -21.45 -12.50
N VAL A 124 -0.81 -21.83 -11.28
CA VAL A 124 -0.39 -20.91 -10.21
C VAL A 124 1.13 -20.79 -10.24
N THR A 125 1.64 -19.57 -10.40
CA THR A 125 3.08 -19.27 -10.29
C THR A 125 3.27 -18.23 -9.20
N LYS A 126 4.18 -18.45 -8.26
CA LYS A 126 4.61 -17.41 -7.33
C LYS A 126 5.71 -16.59 -7.97
N VAL A 127 5.61 -15.26 -7.89
CA VAL A 127 6.76 -14.40 -8.21
C VAL A 127 7.80 -14.65 -7.12
N PHE A 128 9.02 -15.02 -7.50
CA PHE A 128 10.12 -15.03 -6.56
C PHE A 128 10.65 -13.62 -6.46
N ARG A 129 10.63 -13.06 -5.25
CA ARG A 129 11.32 -11.81 -5.00
C ARG A 129 12.80 -12.04 -5.33
N LYS A 130 13.33 -11.32 -6.31
CA LYS A 130 14.79 -11.22 -6.43
C LYS A 130 15.24 -10.52 -5.16
N SER A 131 15.85 -11.25 -4.24
CA SER A 131 16.57 -10.66 -3.14
C SER A 131 17.54 -9.65 -3.74
N GLU A 132 17.33 -8.36 -3.48
CA GLU A 132 18.37 -7.36 -3.63
C GLU A 132 19.50 -7.75 -2.67
N GLU A 133 20.46 -8.51 -3.18
CA GLU A 133 21.87 -8.23 -2.92
C GLU A 133 22.12 -6.81 -3.42
N THR A 134 22.08 -5.84 -2.51
CA THR A 134 22.80 -4.59 -2.70
C THR A 134 23.38 -4.13 -1.36
N ALA A 135 24.70 -4.34 -1.27
CA ALA A 135 25.74 -3.71 -0.45
C ALA A 135 25.34 -2.76 0.69
#